data_AF-A0A397VD03-F1
#
_entry.id   AF-A0A397VD03-F1
#
_cell.length_a   1.000
_cell.length_b   1.000
_cell.length_c   1.000
_cell.angle_alpha   90.00
_cell.angle_beta   90.00
_cell.angle_gamma   90.00
#
_symmetry.space_group_name_H-M   'P 1'
#
loop_
_entity.id
_entity.type
_entity.pdbx_description
1 polymer ?
#
loop_
_entity_poly.entity_id
_entity_poly.type
_entity_poly.pdbx_seq_one_letter_code
_entity_poly.pdbx_strand_id
1 'polypeptide(L)'
;MDDEDNLESFEELSLNITALFDLNDRNLANKDGLESFKEQSLNITALLIESDDQNLDESNNQNLAKMVDTPTVGQIFGSWEELDRYISLYARLQDFVNVIRRSEYENGACRSRRYACKHQGRNVTKKKTCIAKNQRQMRSKRTGCRWQIRASCPKTTGILSISSLFLNHNDHPIKNETNKFAVKYRAFSEDMLKDIKF
;
A
#
# COMPACT_ATOMS: atom_id res chain seq x y z
N MET A 1 21.64 20.24 32.93
CA MET A 1 21.27 18.92 33.48
C MET A 1 20.04 18.52 32.71
N ASP A 2 19.98 17.26 32.28
CA ASP A 2 18.89 16.64 31.48
C ASP A 2 19.22 16.36 29.99
N ASP A 3 20.47 16.01 29.65
CA ASP A 3 20.82 15.45 28.32
C ASP A 3 21.47 14.04 28.38
N GLU A 4 21.75 13.47 29.57
CA GLU A 4 22.37 12.13 29.69
C GLU A 4 21.34 10.98 29.79
N ASP A 5 20.14 11.22 30.37
CA ASP A 5 19.13 10.17 30.58
C ASP A 5 18.46 9.67 29.28
N ASN A 6 18.57 10.42 28.18
CA ASN A 6 17.92 10.08 26.92
C ASN A 6 18.78 9.17 26.01
N LEU A 7 20.08 9.10 26.27
CA LEU A 7 21.00 8.28 25.48
C LEU A 7 21.03 6.82 25.97
N GLU A 8 20.96 6.59 27.29
CA GLU A 8 20.85 5.25 27.88
C GLU A 8 19.54 4.54 27.49
N SER A 9 18.44 5.29 27.41
CA SER A 9 17.12 4.83 26.93
C SER A 9 17.15 4.28 25.49
N PHE A 10 17.93 4.91 24.60
CA PHE A 10 17.97 4.53 23.19
C PHE A 10 18.84 3.28 22.94
N GLU A 11 19.94 3.13 23.68
CA GLU A 11 20.80 1.96 23.59
C GLU A 11 20.13 0.71 24.17
N GLU A 12 19.40 0.82 25.28
CA GLU A 12 18.61 -0.27 25.86
C GLU A 12 17.47 -0.74 24.95
N LEU A 13 16.80 0.18 24.24
CA LEU A 13 15.77 -0.17 23.25
C LEU A 13 16.36 -0.91 22.05
N SER A 14 17.56 -0.54 21.58
CA SER A 14 18.23 -1.21 20.45
C SER A 14 18.70 -2.63 20.81
N LEU A 15 19.16 -2.83 22.04
CA LEU A 15 19.59 -4.14 22.56
C LEU A 15 18.40 -5.10 22.72
N ASN A 16 17.25 -4.61 23.20
CA ASN A 16 16.04 -5.41 23.32
C ASN A 16 15.44 -5.82 21.97
N ILE A 17 15.50 -4.95 20.96
CA ILE A 17 15.03 -5.28 19.60
C ILE A 17 15.92 -6.36 18.96
N THR A 18 17.23 -6.26 19.13
CA THR A 18 18.18 -7.23 18.57
C THR A 18 18.03 -8.60 19.24
N ALA A 19 17.80 -8.63 20.57
CA ALA A 19 17.51 -9.86 21.30
C ALA A 19 16.17 -10.52 20.90
N LEU A 20 15.17 -9.72 20.49
CA LEU A 20 13.89 -10.20 19.97
C LEU A 20 14.03 -10.86 18.58
N PHE A 21 14.92 -10.36 17.73
CA PHE A 21 15.22 -11.01 16.44
C PHE A 21 16.01 -12.33 16.62
N ASP A 22 16.98 -12.38 17.54
CA ASP A 22 17.79 -13.58 17.81
C ASP A 22 17.02 -14.74 18.48
N LEU A 23 15.90 -14.43 19.15
CA LEU A 23 14.95 -15.43 19.68
C LEU A 23 13.98 -15.96 18.59
N ASN A 24 13.82 -15.23 17.49
CA ASN A 24 12.87 -15.57 16.42
C ASN A 24 13.47 -16.58 15.42
N ASP A 25 14.78 -16.53 15.17
CA ASP A 25 15.47 -17.50 14.29
C ASP A 25 15.56 -18.91 14.88
N ARG A 26 15.33 -19.08 16.19
CA ARG A 26 15.35 -20.39 16.86
C ARG A 26 14.00 -21.12 16.87
N ASN A 27 12.90 -20.45 16.51
CA ASN A 27 11.53 -20.95 16.71
C ASN A 27 10.79 -21.38 15.43
N LEU A 28 11.51 -21.74 14.35
CA LEU A 28 10.90 -22.28 13.11
C LEU A 28 10.32 -23.71 13.25
N ALA A 29 9.91 -24.13 14.45
CA ALA A 29 9.38 -25.47 14.68
C ALA A 29 8.23 -25.56 15.70
N ASN A 30 7.49 -24.48 15.98
CA ASN A 30 6.33 -24.56 16.88
C ASN A 30 5.04 -23.95 16.31
N LYS A 31 3.94 -24.72 16.43
CA LYS A 31 2.59 -24.37 15.96
C LYS A 31 2.05 -23.08 16.61
N ASP A 32 2.57 -22.69 17.76
CA ASP A 32 2.13 -21.54 18.53
C ASP A 32 2.53 -20.19 17.88
N GLY A 33 3.62 -20.17 17.09
CA GLY A 33 4.01 -18.97 16.34
C GLY A 33 3.02 -18.61 15.23
N LEU A 34 2.44 -19.62 14.57
CA LEU A 34 1.45 -19.42 13.51
C LEU A 34 0.13 -18.85 14.04
N GLU A 35 -0.22 -19.13 15.30
CA GLU A 35 -1.41 -18.55 15.95
C GLU A 35 -1.16 -17.08 16.31
N SER A 36 0.03 -16.72 16.80
CA SER A 36 0.38 -15.30 17.04
C SER A 36 0.39 -14.46 15.76
N PHE A 37 0.90 -14.99 14.64
CA PHE A 37 0.82 -14.32 13.33
C PHE A 37 -0.63 -14.19 12.82
N LYS A 38 -1.48 -15.20 13.08
CA LYS A 38 -2.90 -15.13 12.74
C LYS A 38 -3.64 -14.13 13.61
N GLU A 39 -3.36 -14.03 14.90
CA GLU A 39 -3.95 -13.05 15.81
C GLU A 39 -3.56 -11.62 15.44
N GLN A 40 -2.31 -11.39 15.05
CA GLN A 40 -1.87 -10.08 14.53
C GLN A 40 -2.57 -9.74 13.20
N SER A 41 -2.71 -10.70 12.29
CA SER A 41 -3.45 -10.54 11.03
C SER A 41 -4.96 -10.32 11.24
N LEU A 42 -5.56 -10.99 12.24
CA LEU A 42 -6.96 -10.83 12.62
C LEU A 42 -7.23 -9.47 13.27
N ASN A 43 -6.32 -8.96 14.10
CA ASN A 43 -6.44 -7.62 14.69
C ASN A 43 -6.34 -6.52 13.62
N ILE A 44 -5.47 -6.68 12.62
CA ILE A 44 -5.43 -5.79 11.44
C ILE A 44 -6.75 -5.87 10.66
N THR A 45 -7.30 -7.07 10.49
CA THR A 45 -8.55 -7.26 9.73
C THR A 45 -9.77 -6.71 10.48
N ALA A 46 -9.83 -6.85 11.81
CA ALA A 46 -10.88 -6.30 12.67
C ALA A 46 -10.87 -4.75 12.67
N LEU A 47 -9.69 -4.13 12.77
CA LEU A 47 -9.54 -2.67 12.63
C LEU A 47 -9.89 -2.15 11.22
N LEU A 48 -9.68 -2.96 10.18
CA LEU A 48 -10.03 -2.58 8.80
C LEU A 48 -11.54 -2.69 8.51
N ILE A 49 -12.26 -3.62 9.15
CA ILE A 49 -13.72 -3.77 9.02
C ILE A 49 -14.47 -2.61 9.70
N GLU A 50 -13.95 -2.07 10.81
CA GLU A 50 -14.53 -0.88 11.47
C GLU A 50 -14.27 0.43 10.69
N SER A 51 -13.36 0.41 9.71
CA SER A 51 -12.95 1.59 8.93
C SER A 51 -13.65 1.75 7.58
N ASP A 52 -14.54 0.81 7.20
CA ASP A 52 -15.32 0.92 5.95
C ASP A 52 -16.38 2.05 6.00
N ASP A 53 -16.58 2.71 7.15
CA ASP A 53 -17.71 3.64 7.35
C ASP A 53 -17.40 4.98 8.05
N GLN A 54 -16.13 5.33 8.28
CA GLN A 54 -15.79 6.59 8.95
C GLN A 54 -14.76 7.42 8.20
N ASN A 55 -15.12 8.70 8.03
CA ASN A 55 -14.27 9.79 7.58
C ASN A 55 -12.90 9.71 8.28
N LEU A 56 -11.84 9.41 7.52
CA LEU A 56 -10.48 9.35 8.06
C LEU A 56 -9.98 10.78 8.28
N ASP A 57 -10.12 11.27 9.51
CA ASP A 57 -9.52 12.52 9.99
C ASP A 57 -7.97 12.46 10.01
N GLU A 58 -7.33 13.60 10.25
CA GLU A 58 -5.85 13.70 10.35
C GLU A 58 -5.26 12.89 11.52
N SER A 59 -6.03 12.62 12.57
CA SER A 59 -5.62 11.87 13.76
C SER A 59 -5.51 10.36 13.49
N ASN A 60 -6.50 9.78 12.80
CA ASN A 60 -6.47 8.38 12.37
C ASN A 60 -5.34 8.12 11.37
N ASN A 61 -5.03 9.10 10.52
CA ASN A 61 -3.95 8.99 9.54
C ASN A 61 -2.56 8.89 10.22
N GLN A 62 -2.36 9.56 11.36
CA GLN A 62 -1.11 9.46 12.14
C GLN A 62 -0.95 8.10 12.84
N ASN A 63 -2.03 7.49 13.33
CA ASN A 63 -1.97 6.15 13.92
C ASN A 63 -1.80 5.05 12.86
N LEU A 64 -2.45 5.19 11.69
CA LEU A 64 -2.23 4.32 10.53
C LEU A 64 -0.81 4.44 9.96
N ALA A 65 -0.24 5.65 9.93
CA ALA A 65 1.13 5.89 9.48
C ALA A 65 2.19 5.18 10.34
N LYS A 66 1.90 4.97 11.64
CA LYS A 66 2.76 4.24 12.56
C LYS A 66 2.71 2.71 12.38
N MET A 67 1.68 2.18 11.69
CA MET A 67 1.47 0.73 11.55
C MET A 67 1.75 0.19 10.13
N VAL A 68 1.79 1.05 9.11
CA VAL A 68 1.99 0.60 7.72
C VAL A 68 3.46 0.68 7.35
N ASP A 69 4.14 -0.45 7.52
CA ASP A 69 5.53 -0.60 7.10
C ASP A 69 5.69 -0.47 5.57
N THR A 70 6.90 -0.11 5.15
CA THR A 70 7.26 -0.05 3.73
C THR A 70 7.20 -1.44 3.10
N PRO A 71 6.58 -1.61 1.91
CA PRO A 71 6.47 -2.92 1.26
C PRO A 71 7.82 -3.57 1.00
N THR A 72 7.94 -4.85 1.35
CA THR A 72 9.16 -5.65 1.14
C THR A 72 8.91 -6.85 0.24
N VAL A 73 9.96 -7.35 -0.43
CA VAL A 73 9.86 -8.58 -1.24
C VAL A 73 9.74 -9.77 -0.29
N GLY A 74 8.82 -10.68 -0.60
CA GLY A 74 8.55 -11.87 0.21
C GLY A 74 7.45 -11.67 1.26
N GLN A 75 6.99 -10.44 1.50
CA GLN A 75 5.87 -10.17 2.41
C GLN A 75 4.62 -10.92 1.96
N ILE A 76 4.00 -11.65 2.89
CA ILE A 76 2.89 -12.58 2.66
C ILE A 76 1.57 -11.93 3.06
N PHE A 77 0.49 -12.26 2.37
CA PHE A 77 -0.87 -11.78 2.64
C PHE A 77 -1.87 -12.93 2.59
N GLY A 78 -2.94 -12.85 3.37
CA GLY A 78 -4.00 -13.85 3.40
C GLY A 78 -4.95 -13.77 2.21
N SER A 79 -5.14 -12.58 1.64
CA SER A 79 -6.05 -12.37 0.50
C SER A 79 -5.61 -11.25 -0.43
N TRP A 80 -6.18 -11.23 -1.64
CA TRP A 80 -5.93 -10.16 -2.61
C TRP A 80 -6.55 -8.84 -2.17
N GLU A 81 -7.65 -8.89 -1.43
CA GLU A 81 -8.37 -7.76 -0.85
C GLU A 81 -7.53 -7.10 0.25
N GLU A 82 -6.92 -7.91 1.12
CA GLU A 82 -5.98 -7.43 2.15
C GLU A 82 -4.78 -6.73 1.52
N LEU A 83 -4.17 -7.35 0.50
CA LEU A 83 -3.07 -6.73 -0.23
C LEU A 83 -3.49 -5.43 -0.94
N ASP A 84 -4.68 -5.38 -1.55
CA ASP A 84 -5.20 -4.17 -2.19
C ASP A 84 -5.37 -3.02 -1.22
N ARG A 85 -5.90 -3.30 -0.02
CA ARG A 85 -6.06 -2.33 1.06
C ARG A 85 -4.69 -1.84 1.52
N TYR A 86 -3.78 -2.76 1.85
CA TYR A 86 -2.42 -2.44 2.28
C TYR A 86 -1.70 -1.52 1.28
N ILE A 87 -1.67 -1.88 -0.02
CA ILE A 87 -1.00 -1.07 -1.04
C ILE A 87 -1.70 0.28 -1.25
N SER A 88 -3.03 0.32 -1.17
CA SER A 88 -3.78 1.58 -1.34
C SER A 88 -3.56 2.54 -0.19
N LEU A 89 -3.46 2.01 1.03
CA LEU A 89 -3.16 2.76 2.24
C LEU A 89 -1.72 3.26 2.24
N TYR A 90 -0.74 2.40 1.94
CA TYR A 90 0.66 2.81 1.77
C TYR A 90 0.79 3.93 0.73
N ALA A 91 0.14 3.78 -0.43
CA ALA A 91 0.18 4.81 -1.47
C ALA A 91 -0.41 6.15 -1.00
N ARG A 92 -1.52 6.08 -0.24
CA ARG A 92 -2.14 7.26 0.37
C ARG A 92 -1.19 7.91 1.37
N LEU A 93 -0.58 7.16 2.28
CA LEU A 93 0.38 7.71 3.25
C LEU A 93 1.61 8.37 2.59
N GLN A 94 2.00 7.87 1.42
CA GLN A 94 3.07 8.42 0.60
C GLN A 94 2.59 9.46 -0.43
N ASP A 95 1.37 9.99 -0.27
CA ASP A 95 0.77 11.05 -1.10
C ASP A 95 0.72 10.78 -2.61
N PHE A 96 0.59 9.51 -3.02
CA PHE A 96 0.40 9.15 -4.42
C PHE A 96 -0.77 8.20 -4.66
N VAL A 97 -1.21 8.12 -5.91
CA VAL A 97 -2.30 7.20 -6.30
C VAL A 97 -1.72 5.97 -6.97
N ASN A 98 -1.94 4.80 -6.37
CA ASN A 98 -1.72 3.51 -7.01
C ASN A 98 -2.93 3.09 -7.87
N VAL A 99 -2.65 2.31 -8.91
CA VAL A 99 -3.64 1.66 -9.78
C VAL A 99 -3.20 0.24 -10.08
N ILE A 100 -4.17 -0.66 -10.22
CA ILE A 100 -3.92 -2.01 -10.73
C ILE A 100 -3.82 -1.94 -12.25
N ARG A 101 -2.68 -2.35 -12.82
CA ARG A 101 -2.42 -2.29 -14.27
C ARG A 101 -2.65 -3.60 -14.98
N ARG A 102 -2.44 -4.71 -14.27
CA ARG A 102 -2.58 -6.06 -14.81
C ARG A 102 -2.95 -6.98 -13.67
N SER A 103 -3.91 -7.85 -13.93
CA SER A 103 -4.24 -8.99 -13.09
C SER A 103 -4.28 -10.20 -14.01
N GLU A 104 -3.70 -11.31 -13.56
CA GLU A 104 -3.69 -12.56 -14.30
C GLU A 104 -4.52 -13.56 -13.51
N TYR A 105 -5.47 -14.18 -14.20
CA TYR A 105 -6.41 -15.13 -13.62
C TYR A 105 -6.22 -16.48 -14.27
N GLU A 106 -6.41 -17.53 -13.47
CA GLU A 106 -6.39 -18.89 -13.94
C GLU A 106 -7.44 -19.70 -13.19
N ASN A 107 -8.34 -20.32 -13.96
CA ASN A 107 -9.53 -21.03 -13.44
C ASN A 107 -10.37 -20.16 -12.50
N GLY A 108 -10.54 -18.88 -12.82
CA GLY A 108 -11.29 -17.92 -12.01
C GLY A 108 -10.54 -17.35 -10.80
N ALA A 109 -9.41 -17.93 -10.40
CA ALA A 109 -8.60 -17.44 -9.28
C ALA A 109 -7.51 -16.47 -9.75
N CYS A 110 -7.33 -15.36 -9.03
CA CYS A 110 -6.26 -14.40 -9.32
C CYS A 110 -4.89 -15.00 -8.94
N ARG A 111 -3.94 -15.00 -9.90
CA ARG A 111 -2.59 -15.57 -9.77
C ARG A 111 -1.50 -14.52 -9.66
N SER A 112 -1.68 -13.38 -10.31
CA SER A 112 -0.73 -12.28 -10.20
C SER A 112 -1.41 -10.94 -10.35
N ARG A 113 -0.86 -9.92 -9.69
CA ARG A 113 -1.33 -8.54 -9.80
C ARG A 113 -0.16 -7.58 -9.85
N ARG A 114 -0.28 -6.57 -10.70
CA ARG A 114 0.69 -5.48 -10.82
C ARG A 114 0.05 -4.17 -10.41
N TYR A 115 0.55 -3.62 -9.32
CA TYR A 115 0.28 -2.27 -8.86
C TYR A 115 1.30 -1.32 -9.46
N ALA A 116 0.84 -0.12 -9.79
CA ALA A 116 1.69 0.93 -10.34
C ALA A 116 1.22 2.30 -9.92
N CYS A 117 2.12 3.29 -9.98
CA CYS A 117 1.72 4.67 -9.87
C CYS A 117 0.79 5.06 -11.04
N LYS A 118 -0.20 5.91 -10.78
CA LYS A 118 -1.07 6.48 -11.81
C LYS A 118 -0.28 7.17 -12.94
N HIS A 119 0.88 7.73 -12.60
CA HIS A 119 1.80 8.41 -13.52
C HIS A 119 2.74 7.44 -14.27
N GLN A 120 2.63 6.12 -14.08
CA GLN A 120 3.50 5.12 -14.71
C GLN A 120 3.36 5.07 -16.24
N GLY A 121 4.50 4.87 -16.91
CA GLY A 121 4.63 4.74 -18.35
C GLY A 121 4.68 6.10 -19.05
N ARG A 122 4.96 6.10 -20.35
CA ARG A 122 5.01 7.34 -21.16
C ARG A 122 3.83 7.35 -22.12
N ASN A 123 3.32 8.55 -22.39
CA ASN A 123 2.37 8.71 -23.49
C ASN A 123 3.13 8.51 -24.81
N VAL A 124 2.79 7.48 -25.57
CA VAL A 124 3.30 7.31 -26.93
C VAL A 124 2.25 7.88 -27.86
N THR A 125 2.48 9.09 -28.35
CA THR A 125 1.58 9.76 -29.29
C THR A 125 1.64 9.03 -30.63
N LYS A 126 0.73 8.09 -30.87
CA LYS A 126 0.62 7.39 -32.15
C LYS A 126 -0.13 8.24 -33.19
N LYS A 127 0.35 9.44 -33.54
CA LYS A 127 -0.24 10.20 -34.68
C LYS A 127 0.83 10.97 -35.45
N LYS A 128 1.13 10.48 -36.66
CA LYS A 128 1.79 11.26 -37.73
C LYS A 128 0.81 12.17 -38.49
N THR A 129 -0.49 12.11 -38.20
CA THR A 129 -1.56 12.77 -39.00
C THR A 129 -2.72 13.26 -38.12
N CYS A 130 -2.51 14.31 -37.33
CA CYS A 130 -3.57 14.93 -36.55
C CYS A 130 -3.67 16.42 -36.88
N ILE A 131 -4.77 16.78 -37.54
CA ILE A 131 -5.21 18.16 -37.75
C ILE A 131 -5.28 18.84 -36.38
N ALA A 132 -4.47 19.88 -36.16
CA ALA A 132 -4.30 20.54 -34.86
C ALA A 132 -5.63 21.02 -34.23
N LYS A 133 -6.61 21.39 -35.06
CA LYS A 133 -7.94 21.85 -34.62
C LYS A 133 -8.79 20.79 -33.90
N ASN A 134 -8.53 19.49 -34.15
CA ASN A 134 -9.30 18.40 -33.55
C ASN A 134 -8.57 17.74 -32.36
N GLN A 135 -7.42 18.27 -31.95
CA GLN A 135 -6.73 17.81 -30.76
C GLN A 135 -7.29 18.48 -29.52
N ARG A 136 -7.90 17.70 -28.62
CA ARG A 136 -8.11 18.16 -27.24
C ARG A 136 -6.74 18.40 -26.60
N GLN A 137 -6.55 19.59 -26.04
CA GLN A 137 -5.36 19.96 -25.25
C GLN A 137 -5.32 19.25 -23.89
N MET A 138 -5.49 17.91 -23.88
CA MET A 138 -5.43 17.12 -22.65
C MET A 138 -4.02 16.59 -22.48
N ARG A 139 -3.25 17.24 -21.59
CA ARG A 139 -1.93 16.75 -21.20
C ARG A 139 -2.08 15.41 -20.49
N SER A 140 -1.26 14.43 -20.88
CA SER A 140 -1.25 13.12 -20.23
C SER A 140 -0.71 13.23 -18.81
N LYS A 141 -1.31 12.48 -17.88
CA LYS A 141 -0.80 12.32 -16.52
C LYS A 141 0.37 11.33 -16.45
N ARG A 142 0.81 10.74 -17.56
CA ARG A 142 1.87 9.70 -17.57
C ARG A 142 3.24 10.34 -17.75
N THR A 143 4.05 10.39 -16.69
CA THR A 143 5.37 11.02 -16.65
C THR A 143 6.53 10.03 -16.84
N GLY A 144 6.23 8.74 -16.98
CA GLY A 144 7.24 7.69 -17.05
C GLY A 144 7.65 7.16 -15.68
N CYS A 145 6.86 7.40 -14.63
CA CYS A 145 7.12 6.86 -13.28
C CYS A 145 7.36 5.34 -13.32
N ARG A 146 8.34 4.85 -12.55
CA ARG A 146 8.67 3.42 -12.47
C ARG A 146 8.11 2.73 -11.24
N TRP A 147 7.55 3.47 -10.27
CA TRP A 147 6.97 2.87 -9.07
C TRP A 147 6.01 1.74 -9.44
N GLN A 148 6.28 0.55 -8.91
CA GLN A 148 5.48 -0.64 -9.14
C GLN A 148 5.70 -1.70 -8.07
N ILE A 149 4.67 -2.50 -7.84
CA ILE A 149 4.73 -3.70 -7.02
C ILE A 149 4.07 -4.82 -7.82
N ARG A 150 4.71 -5.98 -7.85
CA ARG A 150 4.16 -7.22 -8.38
C ARG A 150 3.96 -8.18 -7.22
N ALA A 151 2.76 -8.74 -7.15
CA ALA A 151 2.45 -9.82 -6.25
C ALA A 151 1.98 -11.04 -7.03
N SER A 152 2.20 -12.20 -6.46
CA SER A 152 1.86 -13.50 -7.06
C SER A 152 1.41 -14.48 -6.00
N CYS A 153 0.49 -15.36 -6.40
CA CYS A 153 0.06 -16.53 -5.65
C CYS A 153 0.31 -17.77 -6.55
N PRO A 154 1.52 -18.34 -6.52
CA PRO A 154 1.86 -19.54 -7.30
C PRO A 154 0.98 -20.72 -6.91
N LYS A 155 0.67 -21.62 -7.86
CA LYS A 155 -0.11 -22.83 -7.56
C LYS A 155 0.60 -23.80 -6.62
N THR A 156 1.93 -23.85 -6.73
CA THR A 156 2.75 -24.80 -6.00
C THR A 156 2.72 -24.54 -4.51
N THR A 157 2.82 -23.27 -4.10
CA THR A 157 2.80 -22.87 -2.70
C THR A 157 1.41 -22.46 -2.23
N GLY A 158 0.59 -21.86 -3.11
CA GLY A 158 -0.68 -21.23 -2.72
C GLY A 158 -0.50 -19.97 -1.88
N ILE A 159 0.74 -19.51 -1.68
CA ILE A 159 1.08 -18.39 -0.81
C ILE A 159 1.10 -17.11 -1.64
N LEU A 160 0.21 -16.17 -1.30
CA LEU A 160 0.20 -14.83 -1.86
C LEU A 160 1.31 -14.00 -1.23
N SER A 161 2.24 -13.52 -2.05
CA SER A 161 3.34 -12.66 -1.60
C SER A 161 3.74 -11.61 -2.63
N ILE A 162 4.44 -10.57 -2.16
CA ILE A 162 5.11 -9.59 -3.03
C ILE A 162 6.33 -10.26 -3.67
N SER A 163 6.31 -10.43 -4.99
CA SER A 163 7.41 -11.06 -5.74
C SER A 163 8.47 -10.09 -6.22
N SER A 164 8.11 -8.82 -6.49
CA SER A 164 9.08 -7.80 -6.87
C SER A 164 8.52 -6.41 -6.64
N LEU A 165 9.39 -5.44 -6.36
CA LEU A 165 9.01 -4.06 -6.13
C LEU A 165 10.05 -3.09 -6.70
N PHE A 166 9.56 -1.90 -7.05
CA PHE A 166 10.35 -0.73 -7.37
C PHE A 166 9.65 0.46 -6.71
N LEU A 167 10.21 0.99 -5.64
CA LEU A 167 9.56 2.03 -4.83
C LEU A 167 9.97 3.46 -5.24
N ASN A 168 10.93 3.59 -6.15
CA ASN A 168 11.36 4.92 -6.58
C ASN A 168 10.34 5.53 -7.57
N HIS A 169 9.99 6.79 -7.33
CA HIS A 169 9.26 7.62 -8.27
C HIS A 169 10.30 8.35 -9.12
N ASN A 170 10.24 8.25 -10.46
CA ASN A 170 11.20 8.89 -11.37
C ASN A 170 11.06 10.43 -11.40
N ASP A 171 11.25 11.07 -10.24
CA ASP A 171 11.35 12.50 -10.02
C ASP A 171 10.14 13.32 -10.48
N HIS A 172 8.94 12.69 -10.51
CA HIS A 172 7.73 13.51 -10.53
C HIS A 172 7.43 13.95 -9.10
N PRO A 173 7.08 15.23 -8.88
CA PRO A 173 6.75 15.69 -7.55
C PRO A 173 5.53 14.92 -7.05
N ILE A 174 5.69 14.30 -5.88
CA ILE A 174 4.59 13.85 -5.06
C ILE A 174 4.05 15.11 -4.40
N LYS A 175 2.81 15.48 -4.73
CA LYS A 175 2.18 16.66 -4.13
C LYS A 175 1.36 16.21 -2.94
N ASN A 176 1.54 16.84 -1.79
CA ASN A 176 0.80 16.50 -0.56
C ASN A 176 -0.72 16.64 -0.73
N GLU A 177 -1.18 17.41 -1.72
CA GLU A 177 -2.60 17.57 -2.03
C GLU A 177 -3.17 16.47 -2.94
N THR A 178 -2.34 15.54 -3.40
CA THR A 178 -2.76 14.46 -4.31
C THR A 178 -3.92 13.68 -3.69
N ASN A 179 -3.86 13.44 -2.39
CA ASN A 179 -4.91 12.73 -1.68
C ASN A 179 -6.24 13.50 -1.64
N LYS A 180 -6.20 14.81 -1.40
CA LYS A 180 -7.39 15.68 -1.37
C LYS A 180 -8.14 15.67 -2.70
N PHE A 181 -7.41 15.62 -3.82
CA PHE A 181 -7.99 15.76 -5.15
C PHE A 181 -8.11 14.48 -5.96
N ALA A 182 -7.54 13.37 -5.50
CA ALA A 182 -7.65 12.11 -6.20
C ALA A 182 -9.06 11.52 -6.04
N VAL A 183 -9.73 11.29 -7.17
CA VAL A 183 -11.04 10.62 -7.22
C VAL A 183 -11.08 9.32 -6.40
N LYS A 184 -9.96 8.56 -6.35
CA LYS A 184 -9.86 7.32 -5.58
C LYS A 184 -10.12 7.51 -4.08
N TYR A 185 -9.83 8.69 -3.54
CA TYR A 185 -9.95 8.99 -2.12
C TYR A 185 -11.09 9.98 -1.82
N ARG A 186 -11.89 10.36 -2.83
CA ARG A 186 -13.06 11.24 -2.70
C ARG A 186 -14.34 10.44 -2.51
N ALA A 187 -14.38 9.59 -1.48
CA ALA A 187 -15.64 8.98 -1.05
C ALA A 187 -16.38 9.96 -0.13
N PHE A 188 -17.71 9.99 -0.22
CA PHE A 188 -18.53 10.66 0.79
C PHE A 188 -18.45 9.88 2.09
N SER A 189 -18.48 10.56 3.23
CA SER A 189 -18.63 9.87 4.51
C SER A 189 -20.02 9.30 4.65
N GLU A 190 -20.18 8.28 5.49
CA GLU A 190 -21.49 7.68 5.72
C GLU A 190 -22.49 8.71 6.27
N ASP A 191 -22.03 9.69 7.05
CA ASP A 191 -22.89 10.78 7.51
C ASP A 191 -23.36 11.68 6.35
N MET A 192 -22.47 12.01 5.41
CA MET A 192 -22.88 12.71 4.19
C MET A 192 -23.81 11.86 3.31
N LEU A 193 -23.65 10.53 3.33
CA LEU A 193 -24.52 9.61 2.59
C LEU A 193 -25.90 9.47 3.26
N LYS A 194 -26.00 9.55 4.59
CA LYS A 194 -27.27 9.57 5.33
C LYS A 194 -28.10 10.82 4.97
N ASP A 195 -27.46 11.98 4.81
CA ASP A 195 -28.14 13.24 4.45
C ASP A 195 -28.65 13.27 2.99
N ILE A 196 -28.16 12.40 2.12
CA ILE A 196 -28.52 12.35 0.68
C ILE A 196 -29.60 11.27 0.39
N LYS A 197 -29.92 10.40 1.35
CA LYS A 197 -30.96 9.37 1.19
C LYS A 197 -32.35 10.02 1.31
N PHE A 198 -33.10 10.04 0.20
CA PHE A 198 -34.49 10.52 0.10
C PHE A 198 -35.50 9.45 0.51
#